data_AF-A0A2N2ZXZ8-F1
#
_entry.id   AF-A0A2N2ZXZ8-F1
#
_cell.length_a   1.000
_cell.length_b   1.000
_cell.length_c   1.000
_cell.angle_alpha   90.00
_cell.angle_beta   90.00
_cell.angle_gamma   90.00
#
_symmetry.space_group_name_H-M   'P 1'
#
loop_
_entity.id
_entity.type
_entity.pdbx_description
1 polymer ?
#
loop_
_entity_poly.entity_id
_entity_poly.type
_entity_poly.pdbx_seq_one_letter_code
_entity_poly.pdbx_strand_id
1 'polypeptide(L)'
;MDGTIVYFTETHLRDHLGNTRVVFGYKNNALVVKQVNRYYPFGMNTRGLSTYSLKVESKHPTNKYLYNGKMFQDELGLDWLDYGARMYDAVLGRYNYSRSIGSEVLWIEDK
;
A
#
# COMPACT_ATOMS: atom_id res chain seq x y z
N MET A 1 5.27 -4.44 34.10
CA MET A 1 5.06 -4.83 32.69
C MET A 1 6.41 -4.71 32.03
N ASP A 2 7.14 -5.81 31.90
CA ASP A 2 8.48 -5.81 31.30
C ASP A 2 8.34 -5.68 29.78
N GLY A 3 8.52 -4.45 29.29
CA GLY A 3 8.48 -4.13 27.87
C GLY A 3 9.68 -4.73 27.15
N THR A 4 9.62 -6.01 26.82
CA THR A 4 10.55 -6.64 25.88
C THR A 4 10.33 -6.00 24.52
N ILE A 5 11.25 -5.14 24.08
CA ILE A 5 11.23 -4.55 22.75
C ILE A 5 11.65 -5.64 21.76
N VAL A 6 10.72 -6.06 20.91
CA VAL A 6 11.01 -7.02 19.83
C VAL A 6 11.26 -6.23 18.55
N TYR A 7 12.48 -6.35 18.02
CA TYR A 7 12.83 -5.78 16.73
C TYR A 7 12.53 -6.80 15.63
N PHE A 8 11.89 -6.33 14.55
CA PHE A 8 11.61 -7.15 13.39
C PHE A 8 12.19 -6.48 12.15
N THR A 9 12.83 -7.27 11.30
CA THR A 9 13.31 -6.83 10.00
C THR A 9 12.39 -7.37 8.92
N GLU A 10 11.89 -6.47 8.08
CA GLU A 10 11.10 -6.83 6.90
C GLU A 10 11.83 -6.38 5.64
N THR A 11 11.84 -7.24 4.64
CA THR A 11 12.40 -6.92 3.32
C THR A 11 11.31 -7.05 2.27
N HIS A 12 11.32 -6.15 1.28
CA HIS A 12 10.27 -6.07 0.27
C HIS A 12 10.85 -6.03 -1.14
N LEU A 13 10.21 -6.76 -2.05
CA LEU A 13 10.42 -6.63 -3.49
C LEU A 13 9.40 -5.68 -4.05
N ARG A 14 9.90 -4.64 -4.71
CA ARG A 14 9.09 -3.65 -5.41
C ARG A 14 9.27 -3.79 -6.91
N ASP A 15 8.24 -3.46 -7.66
CA ASP A 15 8.36 -3.29 -9.11
C ASP A 15 8.89 -1.90 -9.47
N HIS A 16 9.02 -1.62 -10.78
CA HIS A 16 9.53 -0.34 -11.29
C HIS A 16 8.65 0.87 -10.95
N LEU A 17 7.38 0.65 -10.57
CA LEU A 17 6.45 1.70 -10.12
C LEU A 17 6.46 1.86 -8.60
N GLY A 18 7.25 1.06 -7.89
CA GLY A 18 7.33 1.09 -6.43
C GLY A 18 6.22 0.33 -5.72
N ASN A 19 5.46 -0.53 -6.42
CA ASN A 19 4.44 -1.36 -5.78
C ASN A 19 5.10 -2.51 -5.00
N THR A 20 4.72 -2.71 -3.75
CA THR A 20 5.21 -3.84 -2.94
C THR A 20 4.60 -5.16 -3.43
N ARG A 21 5.38 -5.97 -4.17
CA ARG A 21 4.90 -7.24 -4.75
C ARG A 21 5.07 -8.43 -3.81
N VAL A 22 6.18 -8.50 -3.10
CA VAL A 22 6.47 -9.59 -2.16
C VAL A 22 7.06 -8.99 -0.89
N VAL A 23 6.61 -9.47 0.26
CA VAL A 23 7.20 -9.17 1.57
C VAL A 23 7.75 -10.45 2.15
N PHE A 24 9.01 -10.40 2.57
CA PHE A 24 9.65 -11.46 3.31
C PHE A 24 9.78 -11.10 4.78
N GLY A 25 9.66 -12.12 5.63
CA GLY A 25 9.93 -12.02 7.06
C GLY A 25 10.83 -13.17 7.51
N TYR A 26 11.38 -13.07 8.71
CA TYR A 26 12.15 -14.13 9.32
C TYR A 26 11.29 -14.97 10.27
N LYS A 27 11.37 -16.30 10.14
CA LYS A 27 10.80 -17.27 11.08
C LYS A 27 11.88 -18.28 11.44
N ASN A 28 12.15 -18.47 12.73
CA ASN A 28 13.18 -19.41 13.21
C ASN A 28 14.54 -19.25 12.48
N ASN A 29 14.98 -18.01 12.30
CA ASN A 29 16.21 -17.64 11.60
C ASN A 29 16.25 -18.04 10.10
N ALA A 30 15.09 -18.34 9.49
CA ALA A 30 14.94 -18.60 8.06
C ALA A 30 14.09 -17.52 7.39
N LEU A 31 14.45 -17.13 6.17
CA LEU A 31 13.68 -16.20 5.35
C LEU A 31 12.44 -16.91 4.79
N VAL A 32 11.27 -16.34 5.00
CA VAL A 32 9.98 -16.88 4.52
C VAL A 32 9.16 -15.81 3.80
N VAL A 33 8.38 -16.23 2.81
CA VAL A 33 7.42 -15.34 2.13
C VAL A 33 6.23 -15.09 3.06
N LYS A 34 6.09 -13.84 3.50
CA LYS A 34 5.02 -13.39 4.41
C LYS A 34 3.77 -12.95 3.63
N GLN A 35 3.98 -12.24 2.52
CA GLN A 35 2.88 -11.65 1.76
C GLN A 35 3.24 -11.57 0.29
N VAL A 36 2.30 -11.93 -0.57
CA VAL A 36 2.36 -11.74 -2.02
C VAL A 36 1.20 -10.85 -2.41
N ASN A 37 1.51 -9.73 -3.06
CA ASN A 37 0.50 -8.78 -3.54
C ASN A 37 0.52 -8.73 -5.06
N ARG A 38 -0.67 -8.86 -5.63
CA ARG A 38 -0.95 -8.61 -7.03
C ARG A 38 -1.97 -7.50 -7.11
N TYR A 39 -1.72 -6.58 -8.03
CA TYR A 39 -2.52 -5.39 -8.22
C TYR A 39 -3.09 -5.41 -9.63
N TYR A 40 -4.36 -5.05 -9.74
CA TYR A 40 -4.91 -4.54 -10.99
C TYR A 40 -4.22 -3.23 -11.38
N PRO A 41 -4.32 -2.78 -12.65
CA PRO A 41 -3.63 -1.58 -13.13
C PRO A 41 -3.88 -0.32 -12.29
N PHE A 42 -5.07 -0.19 -11.69
CA PHE A 42 -5.45 0.96 -10.87
C PHE A 42 -5.18 0.77 -9.37
N GLY A 43 -4.46 -0.29 -8.98
CA GLY A 43 -3.99 -0.49 -7.61
C GLY A 43 -4.86 -1.35 -6.72
N MET A 44 -6.02 -1.83 -7.21
CA MET A 44 -6.86 -2.74 -6.44
C MET A 44 -6.14 -4.08 -6.26
N ASN A 45 -6.10 -4.57 -5.04
CA ASN A 45 -5.47 -5.86 -4.72
C ASN A 45 -6.33 -7.02 -5.27
N THR A 46 -5.72 -7.93 -6.01
CA THR A 46 -6.41 -9.11 -6.57
C THR A 46 -6.56 -10.18 -5.49
N ARG A 47 -7.66 -10.15 -4.73
CA ARG A 47 -7.94 -11.05 -3.59
C ARG A 47 -7.66 -12.54 -3.82
N GLY A 48 -7.89 -13.06 -5.04
CA GLY A 48 -7.68 -14.48 -5.37
C GLY A 48 -6.23 -14.87 -5.71
N LEU A 49 -5.36 -13.89 -5.98
CA LEU A 49 -3.96 -14.15 -6.36
C LEU A 49 -2.96 -13.53 -5.37
N SER A 50 -3.40 -12.54 -4.61
CA SER A 50 -2.67 -12.04 -3.47
C SER A 50 -2.86 -12.99 -2.30
N THR A 51 -1.77 -13.35 -1.67
CA THR A 51 -1.80 -14.26 -0.52
C THR A 51 -1.17 -13.55 0.65
N TYR A 52 -1.95 -13.40 1.71
CA TYR A 52 -1.42 -13.09 3.03
C TYR A 52 -1.13 -14.44 3.68
N SER A 53 0.15 -14.79 3.85
CA SER A 53 0.52 -16.01 4.58
C SER A 53 0.32 -15.76 6.09
N LEU A 54 -0.95 -15.64 6.50
CA LEU A 54 -1.40 -15.41 7.89
C LEU A 54 -1.40 -16.69 8.74
N LYS A 55 -0.39 -17.56 8.58
CA LYS A 55 -0.18 -18.71 9.49
C LYS A 55 1.14 -18.66 10.25
N VAL A 56 1.83 -17.53 10.25
CA VAL A 56 2.99 -17.32 11.09
C VAL A 56 2.68 -16.20 12.07
N GLU A 57 1.95 -16.59 13.12
CA GLU A 57 1.83 -15.92 14.42
C GLU A 57 1.35 -14.47 14.43
N SER A 58 0.30 -14.21 15.22
CA SER A 58 -0.30 -12.90 15.54
C SER A 58 0.67 -11.83 16.10
N LYS A 59 1.99 -12.10 16.12
CA LYS A 59 3.05 -11.18 16.53
C LYS A 59 3.53 -10.25 15.41
N HIS A 60 3.25 -10.55 14.14
CA HIS A 60 3.72 -9.72 13.02
C HIS A 60 2.56 -9.12 12.21
N PRO A 61 2.31 -7.81 12.30
CA PRO A 61 1.21 -7.18 11.54
C PRO A 61 1.45 -7.26 10.04
N THR A 62 0.39 -7.37 9.24
CA THR A 62 0.47 -7.32 7.78
C THR A 62 1.06 -5.99 7.32
N ASN A 63 1.90 -6.00 6.27
CA ASN A 63 2.44 -4.77 5.74
C ASN A 63 1.31 -3.96 5.06
N LYS A 64 1.08 -2.73 5.54
CA LYS A 64 0.09 -1.81 4.99
C LYS A 64 0.63 -0.95 3.85
N TYR A 65 1.94 -0.89 3.59
CA TYR A 65 2.50 -0.09 2.50
C TYR A 65 2.56 -0.88 1.19
N LEU A 66 1.60 -0.62 0.30
CA LEU A 66 1.24 -1.49 -0.82
C LEU A 66 1.51 -0.84 -2.19
N TYR A 67 0.45 -0.43 -2.88
CA TYR A 67 0.51 0.14 -4.22
C TYR A 67 1.12 1.54 -4.19
N ASN A 68 2.07 1.82 -5.09
CA ASN A 68 2.90 3.03 -5.13
C ASN A 68 3.55 3.37 -3.77
N GLY A 69 3.80 2.37 -2.93
CA GLY A 69 4.31 2.54 -1.57
C GLY A 69 3.37 3.31 -0.64
N LYS A 70 2.07 3.42 -0.97
CA LYS A 70 1.09 4.13 -0.14
C LYS A 70 0.44 3.20 0.88
N MET A 71 0.03 3.80 1.98
CA MET A 71 -0.58 3.07 3.08
C MET A 71 -2.00 2.68 2.69
N PHE A 72 -2.28 1.39 2.78
CA PHE A 72 -3.60 0.81 2.62
C PHE A 72 -4.41 1.02 3.89
N GLN A 73 -5.60 1.59 3.73
CA GLN A 73 -6.52 1.91 4.80
C GLN A 73 -7.77 1.02 4.70
N ASP A 74 -7.91 0.11 5.66
CA ASP A 74 -8.97 -0.89 5.76
C ASP A 74 -10.01 -0.60 6.84
N GLU A 75 -9.77 0.41 7.69
CA GLU A 75 -10.60 0.72 8.87
C GLU A 75 -12.07 1.06 8.53
N LEU A 76 -12.31 1.64 7.36
CA LEU A 76 -13.65 2.01 6.89
C LEU A 76 -14.26 0.99 5.92
N GLY A 77 -13.57 -0.12 5.62
CA GLY A 77 -14.01 -1.12 4.65
C GLY A 77 -14.03 -0.64 3.19
N LEU A 78 -13.38 0.49 2.90
CA LEU A 78 -13.36 1.12 1.57
C LEU A 78 -12.12 0.77 0.72
N ASP A 79 -11.15 0.07 1.30
CA ASP A 79 -9.91 -0.36 0.62
C ASP A 79 -9.13 0.79 -0.04
N TRP A 80 -9.12 1.97 0.58
CA TRP A 80 -8.48 3.17 0.02
C TRP A 80 -6.99 3.26 0.31
N LEU A 81 -6.27 4.02 -0.51
CA LEU A 81 -4.87 4.33 -0.32
C LEU A 81 -4.68 5.77 0.17
N ASP A 82 -3.90 5.93 1.24
CA ASP A 82 -3.55 7.23 1.79
C ASP A 82 -2.35 7.84 1.04
N TYR A 83 -2.60 8.93 0.32
CA TYR A 83 -1.59 9.75 -0.36
C TYR A 83 -1.26 11.05 0.42
N GLY A 84 -1.69 11.15 1.68
CA GLY A 84 -1.52 12.29 2.58
C GLY A 84 -2.53 13.39 2.31
N ALA A 85 -2.46 14.04 1.14
CA ALA A 85 -3.37 15.14 0.80
C ALA A 85 -4.75 14.67 0.29
N ARG A 86 -4.83 13.43 -0.20
CA ARG A 86 -6.06 12.84 -0.77
C ARG A 86 -6.09 11.35 -0.51
N MET A 87 -7.29 10.80 -0.34
CA MET A 87 -7.52 9.35 -0.41
C MET A 87 -7.75 8.93 -1.86
N TYR A 88 -7.09 7.86 -2.29
CA TYR A 88 -7.24 7.29 -3.61
C TYR A 88 -8.09 6.03 -3.56
N ASP A 89 -9.12 5.99 -4.40
CA ASP A 89 -10.00 4.85 -4.59
C ASP A 89 -9.46 3.98 -5.73
N ALA A 90 -8.96 2.80 -5.38
CA ALA A 90 -8.38 1.86 -6.33
C ALA A 90 -9.41 1.05 -7.12
N VAL A 91 -10.67 0.98 -6.67
CA VAL A 91 -11.78 0.34 -7.37
C VAL A 91 -12.22 1.23 -8.53
N LEU A 92 -12.34 2.54 -8.27
CA LEU A 92 -12.75 3.53 -9.27
C LEU A 92 -11.57 4.14 -10.06
N GLY A 93 -10.34 3.92 -9.60
CA GLY A 93 -9.14 4.48 -10.22
C GLY A 93 -9.04 6.00 -10.12
N ARG A 94 -9.59 6.61 -9.06
CA ARG A 94 -9.69 8.08 -8.93
C ARG A 94 -9.47 8.56 -7.50
N TYR A 95 -9.19 9.85 -7.36
CA TYR A 95 -9.12 10.51 -6.04
C TYR A 95 -10.52 10.92 -5.57
N ASN A 96 -10.77 10.83 -4.26
CA ASN A 96 -12.07 11.18 -3.67
C ASN A 96 -12.36 12.68 -3.60
N TYR A 97 -11.39 13.53 -3.95
CA TYR A 97 -11.57 14.99 -4.03
C TYR A 97 -11.06 15.53 -5.37
N SER A 98 -11.82 16.47 -5.94
CA SER A 98 -11.43 17.21 -7.14
C SER A 98 -10.16 18.00 -6.86
N ARG A 99 -9.16 17.85 -7.71
CA ARG A 99 -7.89 18.56 -7.59
C ARG A 99 -8.13 20.08 -7.65
N SER A 100 -8.04 20.77 -6.50
CA SER A 100 -7.82 22.22 -6.46
C SER A 100 -6.34 22.47 -6.28
N ILE A 101 -5.58 22.36 -7.36
CA ILE A 101 -4.33 23.13 -7.51
C ILE A 101 -4.64 24.04 -8.67
N GLY A 102 -4.60 25.35 -8.39
CA GLY A 102 -5.08 26.41 -9.25
C GLY A 102 -4.76 26.16 -10.71
N SER A 103 -5.81 25.98 -11.52
CA SER A 103 -5.70 26.18 -12.95
C SER A 103 -5.55 27.68 -13.17
N GLU A 104 -4.34 28.19 -13.24
CA GLU A 104 -4.12 29.49 -13.88
C GLU A 104 -4.40 29.29 -15.37
N VAL A 105 -5.59 29.69 -15.79
CA VAL A 105 -5.91 29.90 -17.19
C VAL A 105 -5.20 31.19 -17.60
N LEU A 106 -4.03 31.06 -18.21
CA LEU A 106 -3.34 32.18 -18.85
C LEU A 106 -4.16 32.57 -20.08
N TRP A 107 -5.00 33.59 -19.94
CA TRP A 107 -5.53 34.32 -21.09
C TRP A 107 -4.38 35.15 -21.67
N ILE A 108 -3.91 34.79 -22.86
CA ILE A 108 -3.11 35.71 -23.68
C ILE A 108 -4.12 36.67 -24.31
N GLU A 109 -4.18 37.88 -23.79
CA GLU A 109 -4.78 39.00 -24.54
C GLU A 109 -3.80 39.40 -25.65
N ASP A 110 -4.10 38.99 -26.88
CA ASP A 110 -3.48 39.60 -28.06
C ASP A 110 -4.02 41.04 -28.21
N LYS A 111 -3.08 41.98 -28.37
CA LYS A 111 -3.31 43.41 -28.56
C LYS A 111 -3.83 43.75 -29.94
#